data_AF-A0AAV4RES7-F1
#
_entry.id   AF-A0AAV4RES7-F1
#
_cell.length_a   1.000
_cell.length_b   1.000
_cell.length_c   1.000
_cell.angle_alpha   90.00
_cell.angle_beta   90.00
_cell.angle_gamma   90.00
#
_symmetry.space_group_name_H-M   'P 1'
#
loop_
_entity.id
_entity.type
_entity.pdbx_description
1 polymer ?
#
loop_
_entity_poly.entity_id
_entity_poly.type
_entity_poly.pdbx_seq_one_letter_code
_entity_poly.pdbx_strand_id
1 'polypeptide(L)'
;MHCRSMKKSVSLEQIRDSYGKVFFMGLMLFGRQVLDIPSENMWSTNVSLCVFVLFATAVQLEAKPSDCEQREKNIALLDLAKDSITKAKDFYPACDKENVTSNSSECGPKEKSSAYLDIALNLISETRNNFSTICDEGEVVIEDRVKHLHLRPIDCAEVLENDNNSSSGVYTVWPRNRVIGGEPVDVYCDMETDGGGWTVIQRRGSYSQKVDFFRNWESYKNGFGNITEEFWIGNDVIFAMSNQGDYVLRFDLQSLEGEYRHAKYDSFYIDDEDSQYMLHLGQYNGTAGDGIGRSNGSLFSTMDKNSDERGGRCTEEKRGGWWYKDCGFSNPNGVNQPEAMDDKKSMNWYPWFKYEPLLKIEMKIRAF
;
A
#
# COMPACT_ATOMS: atom_id res chain seq x y z
N MET A 1 -2.68 -5.49 -41.49
CA MET A 1 -3.61 -4.67 -42.30
C MET A 1 -4.75 -4.20 -41.41
N HIS A 2 -4.88 -2.87 -41.26
CA HIS A 2 -6.03 -2.10 -40.74
C HIS A 2 -6.72 -2.57 -39.44
N CYS A 3 -6.46 -1.86 -38.33
CA CYS A 3 -7.54 -1.44 -37.44
C CYS A 3 -7.28 -0.03 -36.90
N ARG A 4 -8.37 0.74 -36.84
CA ARG A 4 -8.48 2.21 -36.79
C ARG A 4 -8.13 2.82 -35.43
N SER A 5 -7.64 4.05 -35.50
CA SER A 5 -7.72 5.12 -34.50
C SER A 5 -8.94 5.01 -33.56
N MET A 6 -8.68 4.93 -32.26
CA MET A 6 -9.53 5.52 -31.22
C MET A 6 -8.73 6.57 -30.46
N LYS A 7 -8.64 7.78 -31.03
CA LYS A 7 -8.45 8.98 -30.21
C LYS A 7 -9.70 9.16 -29.37
N LYS A 8 -9.69 8.75 -28.10
CA LYS A 8 -10.59 9.34 -27.11
C LYS A 8 -9.95 10.64 -26.66
N SER A 9 -10.38 11.74 -27.26
CA SER A 9 -10.11 13.08 -26.78
C SER A 9 -10.74 13.25 -25.39
N VAL A 10 -9.93 13.28 -24.35
CA VAL A 10 -10.35 13.85 -23.05
C VAL A 10 -10.55 15.33 -23.29
N SER A 11 -11.78 15.82 -23.07
CA SER A 11 -12.09 17.23 -23.32
C SER A 11 -11.45 18.12 -22.24
N LEU A 12 -10.97 19.30 -22.66
CA LEU A 12 -10.43 20.34 -21.76
C LEU A 12 -11.43 20.76 -20.67
N GLU A 13 -12.73 20.50 -20.85
CA GLU A 13 -13.79 20.78 -19.87
C GLU A 13 -13.77 19.81 -18.67
N GLN A 14 -13.42 18.53 -18.87
CA GLN A 14 -13.31 17.55 -17.78
C GLN A 14 -12.09 17.81 -16.88
N ILE A 15 -11.03 18.39 -17.46
CA ILE A 15 -9.86 18.88 -16.74
C ILE A 15 -10.30 20.10 -15.90
N ARG A 16 -10.97 21.09 -16.51
CA ARG A 16 -11.38 22.33 -15.84
C ARG A 16 -12.23 22.10 -14.57
N ASP A 17 -13.16 21.14 -14.57
CA ASP A 17 -14.07 20.92 -13.44
C ASP A 17 -13.41 20.24 -12.22
N SER A 18 -12.37 19.42 -12.43
CA SER A 18 -11.56 18.86 -11.34
C SER A 18 -10.61 19.91 -10.74
N TYR A 19 -10.00 20.77 -11.56
CA TYR A 19 -9.08 21.81 -11.09
C TYR A 19 -9.80 23.03 -10.48
N GLY A 20 -11.05 23.30 -10.87
CA GLY A 20 -11.86 24.39 -10.29
C GLY A 20 -12.14 24.23 -8.79
N LYS A 21 -12.27 22.99 -8.30
CA LYS A 21 -12.51 22.71 -6.87
C LYS A 21 -11.23 22.81 -6.04
N VAL A 22 -10.09 22.37 -6.59
CA VAL A 22 -8.78 22.46 -5.93
C VAL A 22 -8.33 23.93 -5.84
N PHE A 23 -8.58 24.72 -6.88
CA PHE A 23 -8.29 26.15 -6.90
C PHE A 23 -9.16 26.95 -5.89
N PHE A 24 -10.45 26.61 -5.77
CA PHE A 24 -11.35 27.27 -4.81
C PHE A 24 -11.06 26.90 -3.34
N MET A 25 -10.67 25.65 -3.08
CA MET A 25 -10.36 25.19 -1.73
C MET A 25 -9.04 25.78 -1.20
N GLY A 26 -8.08 26.05 -2.08
CA GLY A 26 -6.86 26.80 -1.76
C GLY A 26 -7.12 28.28 -1.44
N LEU A 27 -8.09 28.92 -2.11
CA LEU A 27 -8.48 30.32 -1.83
C LEU A 27 -9.27 30.48 -0.51
N MET A 28 -10.07 29.49 -0.11
CA MET A 28 -10.89 29.59 1.12
C MET A 28 -10.09 29.37 2.41
N LEU A 29 -9.01 28.59 2.39
CA LEU A 29 -8.19 28.34 3.59
C LEU A 29 -7.26 29.50 3.97
N PHE A 30 -7.08 30.50 3.10
CA PHE A 30 -6.23 31.67 3.35
C PHE A 30 -6.98 33.01 3.44
N GLY A 31 -8.31 33.01 3.33
CA GLY A 31 -9.15 34.21 3.45
C GLY A 31 -9.18 34.88 4.84
N ARG A 32 -8.29 34.50 5.77
CA ARG A 32 -8.23 35.08 7.13
C ARG A 32 -6.86 35.57 7.60
N GLN A 33 -5.81 35.52 6.77
CA GLN A 33 -4.47 36.00 7.16
C GLN A 33 -3.82 36.99 6.17
N VAL A 34 -4.52 37.43 5.11
CA VAL A 34 -3.95 38.30 4.05
C VAL A 34 -4.46 39.75 4.16
N LEU A 35 -4.63 40.29 5.37
CA LEU A 35 -5.08 41.69 5.52
C LEU A 35 -4.03 42.70 5.98
N ASP A 36 -2.75 42.32 6.15
CA ASP A 36 -1.71 43.29 6.54
C ASP A 36 -0.32 43.01 5.94
N ILE A 37 -0.20 43.04 4.60
CA ILE A 37 1.12 43.04 3.92
C ILE A 37 1.18 44.18 2.88
N PRO A 38 2.17 45.09 2.95
CA PRO A 38 2.32 46.21 2.01
C PRO A 38 2.58 45.77 0.56
N SER A 39 2.06 46.55 -0.39
CA SER A 39 1.91 46.25 -1.82
C SER A 39 3.21 46.14 -2.66
N GLU A 40 4.40 46.12 -2.06
CA GLU A 40 5.67 46.03 -2.79
C GLU A 40 6.28 44.61 -2.83
N ASN A 41 5.75 43.66 -2.04
CA ASN A 41 6.26 42.27 -1.95
C ASN A 41 5.33 41.20 -2.53
N MET A 42 4.33 41.61 -3.32
CA MET A 42 3.29 40.70 -3.84
C MET A 42 3.76 39.83 -5.01
N TRP A 43 4.87 40.17 -5.66
CA TRP A 43 5.39 39.43 -6.83
C TRP A 43 6.41 38.34 -6.45
N SER A 44 7.24 38.55 -5.41
CA SER A 44 8.21 37.55 -4.94
C SER A 44 7.56 36.37 -4.22
N THR A 45 6.46 36.64 -3.50
CA THR A 45 5.65 35.64 -2.81
C THR A 45 4.86 34.77 -3.78
N ASN A 46 4.31 35.35 -4.86
CA ASN A 46 3.61 34.60 -5.91
C ASN A 46 4.54 33.67 -6.71
N VAL A 47 5.79 34.07 -6.97
CA VAL A 47 6.76 33.19 -7.65
C VAL A 47 7.23 32.06 -6.73
N SER A 48 7.48 32.34 -5.45
CA SER A 48 7.72 31.28 -4.45
C SER A 48 6.54 30.32 -4.35
N LEU A 49 5.29 30.82 -4.40
CA LEU A 49 4.08 30.01 -4.34
C LEU A 49 3.87 29.18 -5.60
N CYS A 50 4.11 29.74 -6.80
CA CYS A 50 4.04 28.99 -8.06
C CYS A 50 5.14 27.94 -8.14
N VAL A 51 6.36 28.25 -7.69
CA VAL A 51 7.45 27.26 -7.59
C VAL A 51 7.11 26.19 -6.58
N PHE A 52 6.53 26.52 -5.42
CA PHE A 52 6.08 25.54 -4.43
C PHE A 52 4.92 24.67 -4.91
N VAL A 53 3.96 25.24 -5.65
CA VAL A 53 2.84 24.48 -6.23
C VAL A 53 3.35 23.60 -7.36
N LEU A 54 4.28 24.07 -8.19
CA LEU A 54 4.95 23.25 -9.21
C LEU A 54 5.81 22.15 -8.57
N PHE A 55 6.54 22.46 -7.50
CA PHE A 55 7.29 21.47 -6.72
C PHE A 55 6.33 20.48 -6.05
N ALA A 56 5.21 20.92 -5.50
CA ALA A 56 4.20 20.04 -4.91
C ALA A 56 3.59 19.12 -5.97
N THR A 57 3.28 19.63 -7.16
CA THR A 57 2.81 18.79 -8.28
C THR A 57 3.88 17.85 -8.81
N ALA A 58 5.16 18.25 -8.77
CA ALA A 58 6.29 17.39 -9.15
C ALA A 58 6.63 16.36 -8.06
N VAL A 59 6.43 16.69 -6.79
CA VAL A 59 6.58 15.79 -5.62
C VAL A 59 5.38 14.85 -5.51
N GLN A 60 4.21 15.23 -6.04
CA GLN A 60 3.05 14.36 -6.22
C GLN A 60 3.15 13.42 -7.44
N LEU A 61 4.28 13.41 -8.16
CA LEU A 61 4.67 12.31 -9.05
C LEU A 61 5.22 11.12 -8.25
N GLU A 62 4.52 10.70 -7.20
CA GLU A 62 4.69 9.35 -6.64
C GLU A 62 3.60 8.44 -7.24
N ALA A 63 3.73 8.14 -8.53
CA ALA A 63 2.95 7.10 -9.19
C ALA A 63 3.89 6.17 -9.98
N LYS A 64 3.86 4.90 -9.58
CA LYS A 64 4.64 3.77 -10.09
C LYS A 64 4.67 3.72 -11.64
N PRO A 65 5.84 3.58 -12.30
CA PRO A 65 5.93 3.59 -13.75
C PRO A 65 5.86 2.15 -14.33
N SER A 66 4.67 1.54 -14.37
CA SER A 66 4.48 0.24 -15.04
C SER A 66 3.92 0.33 -16.47
N ASP A 67 3.32 1.45 -16.91
CA ASP A 67 2.87 1.63 -18.30
C ASP A 67 3.69 2.70 -19.05
N CYS A 68 4.12 2.42 -20.30
CA CYS A 68 4.80 3.40 -21.17
C CYS A 68 3.92 4.65 -21.38
N GLU A 69 2.59 4.51 -21.40
CA GLU A 69 1.67 5.65 -21.47
C GLU A 69 1.77 6.58 -20.25
N GLN A 70 1.93 6.03 -19.04
CA GLN A 70 2.10 6.85 -17.84
C GLN A 70 3.48 7.52 -17.82
N ARG A 71 4.51 6.85 -18.36
CA ARG A 71 5.85 7.44 -18.53
C ARG A 71 5.83 8.59 -19.53
N GLU A 72 5.16 8.45 -20.67
CA GLU A 72 4.97 9.53 -21.63
C GLU A 72 4.26 10.74 -21.01
N LYS A 73 3.21 10.50 -20.21
CA LYS A 73 2.52 11.56 -19.45
C LYS A 73 3.44 12.27 -18.46
N ASN A 74 4.26 11.52 -17.73
CA ASN A 74 5.20 12.09 -16.77
C ASN A 74 6.31 12.90 -17.47
N ILE A 75 6.86 12.41 -18.58
CA ILE A 75 7.85 13.14 -19.39
C ILE A 75 7.23 14.42 -19.96
N ALA A 76 6.01 14.35 -20.51
CA ALA A 76 5.31 15.53 -21.02
C ALA A 76 5.06 16.59 -19.94
N LEU A 77 4.77 16.16 -18.70
CA LEU A 77 4.59 17.07 -17.57
C LEU A 77 5.90 17.74 -17.15
N LEU A 78 7.01 16.98 -17.11
CA LEU A 78 8.35 17.53 -16.84
C LEU A 78 8.77 18.54 -17.91
N ASP A 79 8.40 18.30 -19.16
CA ASP A 79 8.68 19.21 -20.29
C ASP A 79 7.90 20.51 -20.18
N LEU A 80 6.62 20.41 -19.82
CA LEU A 80 5.78 21.57 -19.56
C LEU A 80 6.29 22.40 -18.38
N ALA A 81 6.76 21.75 -17.31
CA ALA A 81 7.36 22.42 -16.17
C ALA A 81 8.66 23.14 -16.57
N LYS A 82 9.52 22.49 -17.37
CA LYS A 82 10.76 23.08 -17.89
C LYS A 82 10.51 24.31 -18.77
N ASP A 83 9.55 24.24 -19.69
CA ASP A 83 9.16 25.36 -20.55
C ASP A 83 8.61 26.55 -19.73
N SER A 84 7.76 26.25 -18.73
CA SER A 84 7.20 27.27 -17.84
C SER A 84 8.28 27.99 -17.03
N ILE A 85 9.26 27.26 -16.49
CA ILE A 85 10.37 27.83 -15.72
C ILE A 85 11.33 28.60 -16.63
N THR A 86 11.55 28.13 -17.86
CA THR A 86 12.39 28.83 -18.84
C THR A 86 11.76 30.17 -19.24
N LYS A 87 10.45 30.20 -19.49
CA LYS A 87 9.70 31.44 -19.71
C LYS A 87 9.72 32.35 -18.47
N ALA A 88 9.63 31.78 -17.27
CA ALA A 88 9.76 32.56 -16.04
C ALA A 88 11.14 33.23 -15.94
N LYS A 89 12.20 32.55 -16.39
CA LYS A 89 13.57 33.08 -16.40
C LYS A 89 13.73 34.29 -17.34
N ASP A 90 12.96 34.39 -18.42
CA ASP A 90 12.98 35.56 -19.31
C ASP A 90 12.55 36.86 -18.61
N PHE A 91 11.78 36.76 -17.51
CA PHE A 91 11.41 37.89 -16.66
C PHE A 91 12.50 38.28 -15.65
N TYR A 92 13.57 37.49 -15.54
CA TYR A 92 14.72 37.70 -14.65
C TYR A 92 16.05 37.64 -15.44
N PRO A 93 16.28 38.56 -16.39
CA PRO A 93 17.51 38.56 -17.18
C PRO A 93 18.74 38.77 -16.30
N ALA A 94 19.86 38.16 -16.70
CA ALA A 94 21.16 38.41 -16.06
C ALA A 94 21.48 39.90 -16.11
N CYS A 95 21.88 40.49 -14.98
CA CYS A 95 22.29 41.88 -14.98
C CYS A 95 23.60 42.03 -15.77
N ASP A 96 23.56 42.83 -16.84
CA ASP A 96 24.76 43.19 -17.59
C ASP A 96 25.70 44.01 -16.70
N LYS A 97 26.87 43.46 -16.40
CA LYS A 97 27.93 44.16 -15.66
C LYS A 97 28.63 45.24 -16.49
N GLU A 98 28.30 45.36 -17.78
CA GLU A 98 28.94 46.29 -18.71
C GLU A 98 28.20 47.62 -18.90
N ASN A 99 26.95 47.77 -18.43
CA ASN A 99 26.22 49.04 -18.50
C ASN A 99 25.82 49.55 -17.11
N VAL A 100 26.60 50.51 -16.61
CA VAL A 100 26.49 51.17 -15.29
C VAL A 100 25.29 52.13 -15.21
N THR A 101 24.10 51.73 -15.66
CA THR A 101 22.89 52.58 -15.61
C THR A 101 21.65 51.94 -14.99
N SER A 102 21.68 50.67 -14.57
CA SER A 102 20.57 50.08 -13.79
C SER A 102 20.84 50.17 -12.29
N ASN A 103 19.92 50.79 -11.54
CA ASN A 103 19.93 50.93 -10.09
C ASN A 103 20.42 49.65 -9.37
N SER A 104 21.51 49.79 -8.59
CA SER A 104 22.22 48.68 -7.95
C SER A 104 21.45 47.98 -6.82
N SER A 105 20.30 48.51 -6.38
CA SER A 105 19.50 47.92 -5.29
C SER A 105 18.54 46.79 -5.74
N GLU A 106 18.19 46.72 -7.02
CA GLU A 106 17.24 45.73 -7.56
C GLU A 106 17.91 44.47 -8.13
N CYS A 107 19.22 44.50 -8.39
CA CYS A 107 19.89 43.40 -9.07
C CYS A 107 20.11 42.18 -8.16
N GLY A 108 20.43 42.39 -6.86
CA GLY A 108 20.68 41.29 -5.92
C GLY A 108 19.51 40.30 -5.74
N PRO A 109 18.25 40.76 -5.58
CA PRO A 109 17.08 39.87 -5.55
C PRO A 109 16.80 39.14 -6.88
N LYS A 110 17.08 39.79 -8.02
CA LYS A 110 16.88 39.20 -9.37
C LYS A 110 17.91 38.12 -9.66
N GLU A 111 19.18 38.32 -9.31
CA GLU A 111 20.25 37.32 -9.42
C GLU A 111 19.96 36.08 -8.55
N LYS A 112 19.49 36.28 -7.31
CA LYS A 112 19.06 35.17 -6.44
C LYS A 112 17.91 34.38 -7.05
N SER A 113 16.91 35.08 -7.59
CA SER A 113 15.74 34.44 -8.22
C SER A 113 16.15 33.65 -9.47
N SER A 114 17.05 34.19 -10.31
CA SER A 114 17.63 33.47 -11.45
C SER A 114 18.37 32.22 -11.00
N ALA A 115 19.18 32.28 -9.94
CA ALA A 115 19.90 31.12 -9.42
C ALA A 115 18.96 30.01 -8.93
N TYR A 116 17.85 30.35 -8.28
CA TYR A 116 16.84 29.35 -7.89
C TYR A 116 16.16 28.69 -9.10
N LEU A 117 15.87 29.48 -10.14
CA LEU A 117 15.30 28.94 -11.40
C LEU A 117 16.31 28.02 -12.10
N ASP A 118 17.61 28.35 -12.06
CA ASP A 118 18.67 27.49 -12.62
C ASP A 118 18.79 26.16 -11.87
N ILE A 119 18.71 26.17 -10.54
CA ILE A 119 18.68 24.94 -9.73
C ILE A 119 17.44 24.10 -10.09
N ALA A 120 16.27 24.72 -10.24
CA ALA A 120 15.05 24.01 -10.61
C ALA A 120 15.14 23.38 -12.01
N LEU A 121 15.72 24.08 -12.99
CA LEU A 121 15.94 23.56 -14.34
C LEU A 121 16.91 22.36 -14.35
N ASN A 122 17.95 22.39 -13.53
CA ASN A 122 18.88 21.28 -13.37
C ASN A 122 18.19 20.06 -12.74
N LEU A 123 17.46 20.25 -11.64
CA LEU A 123 16.74 19.14 -10.97
C LEU A 123 15.71 18.49 -11.90
N ILE A 124 14.96 19.29 -12.69
CA ILE A 124 14.02 18.76 -13.68
C ILE A 124 14.75 17.98 -14.77
N SER A 125 15.91 18.47 -15.23
CA SER A 125 16.69 17.80 -16.26
C SER A 125 17.30 16.49 -15.76
N GLU A 126 17.81 16.45 -14.53
CA GLU A 126 18.29 15.23 -13.87
C GLU A 126 17.15 14.22 -13.65
N THR A 127 15.99 14.69 -13.16
CA THR A 127 14.80 13.85 -12.97
C THR A 127 14.30 13.30 -14.29
N ARG A 128 14.30 14.11 -15.36
CA ARG A 128 13.95 13.67 -16.71
C ARG A 128 14.90 12.59 -17.23
N ASN A 129 16.20 12.72 -16.98
CA ASN A 129 17.21 11.73 -17.41
C ASN A 129 17.08 10.39 -16.69
N ASN A 130 16.45 10.37 -15.50
CA ASN A 130 16.10 9.13 -14.81
C ASN A 130 14.95 8.37 -15.51
N PHE A 131 14.23 9.01 -16.44
CA PHE A 131 13.29 8.34 -17.33
C PHE A 131 13.99 8.00 -18.65
N SER A 132 14.07 6.71 -19.00
CA SER A 132 14.58 6.27 -20.32
C SER A 132 13.71 6.83 -21.45
N THR A 133 14.34 7.39 -22.50
CA THR A 133 13.68 7.84 -23.74
C THR A 133 13.30 6.71 -24.68
N ILE A 134 13.76 5.48 -24.39
CA ILE A 134 13.46 4.30 -25.19
C ILE A 134 12.26 3.61 -24.55
N CYS A 135 11.06 3.84 -25.10
CA CYS A 135 10.06 2.78 -25.09
C CYS A 135 10.44 1.88 -26.27
N ASP A 136 10.93 0.67 -26.00
CA ASP A 136 11.19 -0.29 -27.07
C ASP A 136 9.87 -0.55 -27.81
N GLU A 137 9.73 -0.02 -29.02
CA GLU A 137 8.95 -0.67 -30.07
C GLU A 137 9.70 -1.97 -30.38
N GLY A 138 9.47 -2.99 -29.56
CA GLY A 138 10.26 -4.22 -29.59
C GLY A 138 10.24 -4.86 -30.97
N GLU A 139 11.35 -4.74 -31.68
CA GLU A 139 11.74 -5.71 -32.69
C GLU A 139 12.01 -7.02 -31.96
N VAL A 140 11.27 -8.05 -32.35
CA VAL A 140 11.22 -9.35 -31.68
C VAL A 140 12.55 -10.08 -31.89
N VAL A 141 13.38 -10.11 -30.84
CA VAL A 141 14.41 -11.13 -30.66
C VAL A 141 14.02 -11.94 -29.43
N ILE A 142 13.30 -13.05 -29.63
CA ILE A 142 13.05 -14.03 -28.58
C ILE A 142 14.23 -15.01 -28.57
N GLU A 143 15.24 -14.69 -27.78
CA GLU A 143 15.68 -15.69 -26.82
C GLU A 143 14.74 -15.60 -25.62
N ASP A 144 14.31 -16.76 -25.14
CA ASP A 144 13.19 -17.06 -24.25
C ASP A 144 13.24 -16.38 -22.85
N ARG A 145 13.23 -15.04 -22.79
CA ARG A 145 13.18 -14.29 -21.53
C ARG A 145 11.76 -13.81 -21.24
N VAL A 146 11.12 -14.47 -20.29
CA VAL A 146 9.84 -14.07 -19.68
C VAL A 146 9.92 -12.59 -19.26
N LYS A 147 9.10 -11.75 -19.89
CA LYS A 147 8.99 -10.33 -19.53
C LYS A 147 8.12 -10.21 -18.28
N HIS A 148 8.74 -10.13 -17.10
CA HIS A 148 8.01 -9.85 -15.86
C HIS A 148 7.32 -8.48 -15.94
N LEU A 149 5.99 -8.46 -15.77
CA LEU A 149 5.16 -7.26 -15.75
C LEU A 149 5.51 -6.34 -14.57
N HIS A 150 5.80 -6.95 -13.41
CA HIS A 150 6.10 -6.31 -12.14
C HIS A 150 7.50 -6.68 -11.68
N LEU A 151 8.46 -5.76 -11.83
CA LEU A 151 9.84 -5.97 -11.37
C LEU A 151 9.95 -6.09 -9.83
N ARG A 152 8.98 -5.53 -9.11
CA ARG A 152 8.86 -5.57 -7.65
C ARG A 152 7.40 -5.82 -7.31
N PRO A 153 6.95 -7.09 -7.38
CA PRO A 153 5.55 -7.43 -7.11
C PRO A 153 5.21 -7.05 -5.66
N ILE A 154 4.05 -6.45 -5.43
CA ILE A 154 3.64 -5.97 -4.10
C ILE A 154 2.97 -7.04 -3.24
N ASP A 155 2.53 -8.13 -3.87
CA ASP A 155 1.86 -9.27 -3.27
C ASP A 155 1.94 -10.49 -4.21
N CYS A 156 1.33 -11.59 -3.81
CA CYS A 156 1.33 -12.83 -4.58
C CYS A 156 0.47 -12.79 -5.84
N ALA A 157 -0.47 -11.84 -5.96
CA ALA A 157 -1.27 -11.68 -7.16
C ALA A 157 -0.39 -11.12 -8.29
N GLU A 158 0.39 -10.08 -8.03
CA GLU A 158 1.37 -9.54 -9.00
C GLU A 158 2.48 -10.58 -9.33
N VAL A 159 2.84 -11.47 -8.40
CA VAL A 159 3.74 -12.61 -8.70
C VAL A 159 3.09 -13.57 -9.70
N LEU A 160 1.81 -13.93 -9.52
CA LEU A 160 1.11 -14.82 -10.44
C LEU A 160 0.90 -14.19 -11.82
N GLU A 161 0.67 -12.87 -11.89
CA GLU A 161 0.58 -12.13 -13.14
C GLU A 161 1.90 -12.15 -13.92
N ASN A 162 3.04 -12.12 -13.22
CA ASN A 162 4.36 -12.22 -13.84
C ASN A 162 4.62 -13.57 -14.50
N ASP A 163 4.11 -14.65 -13.92
CA ASP A 163 4.22 -16.00 -14.44
C ASP A 163 3.04 -16.85 -13.96
N ASN A 164 2.13 -17.16 -14.89
CA ASN A 164 0.93 -17.95 -14.62
C ASN A 164 1.23 -19.43 -14.29
N ASN A 165 2.47 -19.88 -14.48
CA ASN A 165 2.94 -21.22 -14.08
C ASN A 165 3.68 -21.20 -12.74
N SER A 166 3.66 -20.07 -12.02
CA SER A 166 4.22 -19.98 -10.67
C SER A 166 3.65 -21.06 -9.76
N SER A 167 4.53 -21.82 -9.10
CA SER A 167 4.14 -22.81 -8.09
C SER A 167 3.99 -22.18 -6.71
N SER A 168 3.18 -22.79 -5.84
CA SER A 168 3.11 -22.37 -4.44
C SER A 168 4.49 -22.41 -3.77
N GLY A 169 4.85 -21.38 -3.01
CA GLY A 169 6.20 -21.26 -2.46
C GLY A 169 6.50 -19.91 -1.81
N VAL A 170 7.75 -19.72 -1.40
CA VAL A 170 8.20 -18.44 -0.82
C VAL A 170 8.64 -17.51 -1.94
N TYR A 171 8.14 -16.27 -1.90
CA TYR A 171 8.48 -15.20 -2.82
C TYR A 171 8.76 -13.93 -2.05
N THR A 172 9.62 -13.06 -2.59
CA THR A 172 9.85 -11.73 -2.04
C THR A 172 8.91 -10.73 -2.72
N VAL A 173 8.24 -9.91 -1.91
CA VAL A 173 7.32 -8.86 -2.38
C VAL A 173 7.68 -7.49 -1.78
N TRP A 174 7.18 -6.41 -2.37
CA TRP A 174 7.45 -5.02 -1.98
C TRP A 174 6.14 -4.25 -1.72
N PRO A 175 5.50 -4.45 -0.55
CA PRO A 175 4.28 -3.72 -0.21
C PRO A 175 4.51 -2.20 -0.23
N ARG A 176 3.49 -1.43 -0.61
CA ARG A 176 3.60 0.02 -0.90
C ARG A 176 3.71 0.90 0.34
N ASN A 177 3.53 0.35 1.54
CA ASN A 177 3.31 1.12 2.75
C ASN A 177 4.62 1.53 3.44
N ARG A 178 4.68 2.78 3.94
CA ARG A 178 5.85 3.36 4.61
C ARG A 178 6.09 2.81 6.01
N VAL A 179 5.13 2.14 6.65
CA VAL A 179 5.29 1.54 8.00
C VAL A 179 6.40 0.50 8.03
N ILE A 180 6.55 -0.28 6.95
CA ILE A 180 7.64 -1.26 6.81
C ILE A 180 8.89 -0.68 6.12
N GLY A 181 9.01 0.65 6.02
CA GLY A 181 10.17 1.32 5.45
C GLY A 181 10.40 1.11 3.94
N GLY A 182 9.46 0.48 3.23
CA GLY A 182 9.65 0.06 1.84
C GLY A 182 10.58 -1.15 1.69
N GLU A 183 10.88 -1.84 2.78
CA GLU A 183 11.70 -3.05 2.78
C GLU A 183 10.96 -4.22 2.11
N PRO A 184 11.70 -5.12 1.41
CA PRO A 184 11.13 -6.35 0.90
C PRO A 184 10.64 -7.26 2.04
N VAL A 185 9.56 -7.99 1.78
CA VAL A 185 9.00 -8.97 2.69
C VAL A 185 8.94 -10.31 1.99
N ASP A 186 9.48 -11.35 2.62
CA ASP A 186 9.27 -12.72 2.17
C ASP A 186 7.86 -13.18 2.58
N VAL A 187 7.11 -13.68 1.61
CA VAL A 187 5.74 -14.18 1.78
C VAL A 187 5.62 -15.60 1.26
N TYR A 188 4.71 -16.39 1.83
CA TYR A 188 4.28 -17.63 1.18
C TYR A 188 3.12 -17.33 0.23
N CYS A 189 3.31 -17.62 -1.04
CA CYS A 189 2.28 -17.55 -2.06
C CYS A 189 1.63 -18.91 -2.28
N ASP A 190 0.30 -18.95 -2.13
CA ASP A 190 -0.53 -20.06 -2.60
C ASP A 190 -1.01 -19.74 -4.01
N MET A 191 -0.46 -20.47 -4.98
CA MET A 191 -0.71 -20.29 -6.41
C MET A 191 -1.75 -21.27 -6.97
N GLU A 192 -2.39 -22.07 -6.10
CA GLU A 192 -3.26 -23.17 -6.51
C GLU A 192 -4.71 -22.94 -6.10
N THR A 193 -4.93 -22.48 -4.86
CA THR A 193 -6.27 -22.36 -4.30
C THR A 193 -7.09 -21.30 -5.04
N ASP A 194 -8.26 -21.68 -5.57
CA ASP A 194 -9.22 -20.74 -6.15
C ASP A 194 -8.61 -19.79 -7.22
N GLY A 195 -7.74 -20.35 -8.07
CA GLY A 195 -7.03 -19.60 -9.12
C GLY A 195 -5.71 -18.98 -8.69
N GLY A 196 -5.26 -19.18 -7.45
CA GLY A 196 -3.94 -18.77 -6.98
C GLY A 196 -3.81 -17.28 -6.65
N GLY A 197 -2.57 -16.84 -6.43
CA GLY A 197 -2.22 -15.45 -6.15
C GLY A 197 -2.49 -15.02 -4.71
N TRP A 198 -2.64 -15.96 -3.79
CA TRP A 198 -2.93 -15.67 -2.39
C TRP A 198 -1.65 -15.46 -1.59
N THR A 199 -1.58 -14.36 -0.85
CA THR A 199 -0.54 -14.13 0.15
C THR A 199 -0.99 -14.71 1.49
N VAL A 200 -0.30 -15.73 1.98
CA VAL A 200 -0.60 -16.36 3.27
C VAL A 200 -0.03 -15.48 4.40
N ILE A 201 -0.89 -15.08 5.33
CA ILE A 201 -0.55 -14.19 6.46
C ILE A 201 -0.56 -14.92 7.82
N GLN A 202 -1.17 -16.10 7.88
CA GLN A 202 -1.09 -17.02 9.01
C GLN A 202 -1.20 -18.46 8.50
N ARG A 203 -0.46 -19.37 9.13
CA ARG A 203 -0.54 -20.82 8.88
C ARG A 203 -0.33 -21.59 10.17
N ARG A 204 -1.16 -22.62 10.38
CA ARG A 204 -1.08 -23.55 11.51
C ARG A 204 -1.36 -24.97 11.05
N GLY A 205 -0.76 -25.95 11.71
CA GLY A 205 -1.04 -27.36 11.48
C GLY A 205 -0.01 -28.30 12.08
N SER A 206 0.01 -29.55 11.61
CA SER A 206 0.97 -30.56 12.07
C SER A 206 2.32 -30.42 11.34
N TYR A 207 3.17 -29.53 11.84
CA TYR A 207 4.53 -29.28 11.31
C TYR A 207 5.61 -29.76 12.29
N SER A 208 6.86 -29.82 11.82
CA SER A 208 8.02 -30.24 12.62
C SER A 208 8.27 -29.31 13.81
N GLN A 209 8.17 -28.00 13.58
CA GLN A 209 8.32 -27.00 14.63
C GLN A 209 6.95 -26.48 15.03
N LYS A 210 6.49 -26.90 16.22
CA LYS A 210 5.32 -26.28 16.84
C LYS A 210 5.68 -24.88 17.33
N VAL A 211 4.87 -23.90 16.98
CA VAL A 211 5.05 -22.51 17.40
C VAL A 211 3.99 -22.16 18.42
N ASP A 212 4.41 -21.61 19.56
CA ASP A 212 3.49 -21.05 20.55
C ASP A 212 2.91 -19.72 20.03
N PHE A 213 1.59 -19.61 19.99
CA PHE A 213 0.84 -18.41 19.57
C PHE A 213 0.34 -17.59 20.77
N PHE A 214 0.53 -18.04 22.02
CA PHE A 214 0.25 -17.23 23.20
C PHE A 214 1.40 -16.23 23.46
N ARG A 215 1.49 -15.22 22.59
CA ARG A 215 2.60 -14.26 22.52
C ARG A 215 2.18 -12.85 22.90
N ASN A 216 3.20 -12.02 23.15
CA ASN A 216 3.07 -10.60 23.48
C ASN A 216 2.78 -9.73 22.25
N TRP A 217 2.46 -8.46 22.47
CA TRP A 217 2.12 -7.47 21.44
C TRP A 217 3.23 -7.30 20.42
N GLU A 218 4.47 -7.17 20.89
CA GLU A 218 5.65 -6.98 20.04
C GLU A 218 5.88 -8.16 19.08
N SER A 219 5.66 -9.40 19.53
CA SER A 219 5.74 -10.57 18.65
C SER A 219 4.65 -10.52 17.57
N TYR A 220 3.40 -10.20 17.95
CA TYR A 220 2.32 -10.09 16.97
C TYR A 220 2.48 -8.92 16.01
N LYS A 221 3.07 -7.81 16.46
CA LYS A 221 3.46 -6.67 15.61
C LYS A 221 4.47 -7.08 14.55
N ASN A 222 5.58 -7.68 14.97
CA ASN A 222 6.72 -7.98 14.09
C ASN A 222 6.58 -9.28 13.29
N GLY A 223 5.72 -10.20 13.75
CA GLY A 223 5.60 -11.54 13.19
C GLY A 223 6.51 -12.55 13.90
N PHE A 224 6.19 -13.84 13.74
CA PHE A 224 6.93 -14.94 14.33
C PHE A 224 6.65 -16.27 13.63
N GLY A 225 7.54 -17.24 13.82
CA GLY A 225 7.43 -18.58 13.26
C GLY A 225 8.25 -18.77 11.98
N ASN A 226 7.92 -19.81 11.22
CA ASN A 226 8.57 -20.16 9.97
C ASN A 226 7.55 -20.12 8.83
N ILE A 227 7.81 -19.30 7.81
CA ILE A 227 6.86 -19.03 6.73
C ILE A 227 6.49 -20.27 5.88
N THR A 228 7.32 -21.31 5.93
CA THR A 228 7.04 -22.61 5.28
C THR A 228 6.31 -23.61 6.20
N GLU A 229 6.20 -23.32 7.50
CA GLU A 229 5.55 -24.14 8.54
C GLU A 229 4.49 -23.32 9.30
N GLU A 230 4.56 -23.20 10.62
CA GLU A 230 3.65 -22.35 11.40
C GLU A 230 4.19 -20.93 11.54
N PHE A 231 3.36 -19.93 11.24
CA PHE A 231 3.74 -18.53 11.40
C PHE A 231 2.54 -17.58 11.53
N TRP A 232 2.85 -16.39 12.07
CA TRP A 232 2.07 -15.17 11.95
C TRP A 232 2.97 -14.13 11.26
N ILE A 233 2.50 -13.51 10.17
CA ILE A 233 3.37 -12.65 9.36
C ILE A 233 3.74 -11.32 10.04
N GLY A 234 2.94 -10.87 11.01
CA GLY A 234 3.12 -9.60 11.70
C GLY A 234 2.03 -8.59 11.35
N ASN A 235 1.52 -7.89 12.35
CA ASN A 235 0.44 -6.93 12.19
C ASN A 235 0.87 -5.72 11.34
N ASP A 236 2.12 -5.27 11.45
CA ASP A 236 2.64 -4.18 10.60
C ASP A 236 2.62 -4.57 9.12
N VAL A 237 2.96 -5.83 8.83
CA VAL A 237 2.93 -6.37 7.46
C VAL A 237 1.49 -6.53 6.96
N ILE A 238 0.59 -7.05 7.80
CA ILE A 238 -0.84 -7.17 7.45
C ILE A 238 -1.45 -5.80 7.18
N PHE A 239 -1.14 -4.80 8.01
CA PHE A 239 -1.56 -3.42 7.79
C PHE A 239 -1.04 -2.89 6.45
N ALA A 240 0.27 -3.05 6.22
CA ALA A 240 0.92 -2.59 4.99
C ALA A 240 0.30 -3.18 3.72
N MET A 241 0.04 -4.49 3.72
CA MET A 241 -0.53 -5.20 2.57
C MET A 241 -2.02 -4.88 2.40
N SER A 242 -2.82 -4.97 3.46
CA SER A 242 -4.27 -4.80 3.34
C SER A 242 -4.73 -3.37 3.05
N ASN A 243 -3.86 -2.37 3.22
CA ASN A 243 -4.16 -0.96 2.93
C ASN A 243 -3.56 -0.44 1.60
N GLN A 244 -2.97 -1.31 0.76
CA GLN A 244 -2.42 -0.89 -0.53
C GLN A 244 -3.40 -1.02 -1.72
N GLY A 245 -4.60 -1.53 -1.45
CA GLY A 245 -5.70 -1.79 -2.39
C GLY A 245 -6.85 -2.49 -1.68
N ASP A 246 -7.83 -2.96 -2.44
CA ASP A 246 -8.94 -3.77 -1.90
C ASP A 246 -8.54 -5.25 -1.84
N TYR A 247 -8.58 -5.84 -0.65
CA TYR A 247 -8.21 -7.24 -0.42
C TYR A 247 -9.38 -8.08 0.05
N VAL A 248 -9.46 -9.29 -0.49
CA VAL A 248 -10.32 -10.37 -0.02
C VAL A 248 -9.57 -11.18 1.03
N LEU A 249 -10.23 -11.55 2.12
CA LEU A 249 -9.71 -12.49 3.11
C LEU A 249 -10.29 -13.88 2.88
N ARG A 250 -9.45 -14.91 2.97
CA ARG A 250 -9.85 -16.32 2.93
C ARG A 250 -9.23 -17.09 4.09
N PHE A 251 -10.03 -17.96 4.69
CA PHE A 251 -9.58 -19.04 5.57
C PHE A 251 -9.77 -20.38 4.88
N ASP A 252 -8.73 -21.20 4.89
CA ASP A 252 -8.81 -22.62 4.53
C ASP A 252 -8.64 -23.46 5.79
N LEU A 253 -9.57 -24.38 6.02
CA LEU A 253 -9.71 -25.14 7.27
C LEU A 253 -9.73 -26.65 6.96
N GLN A 254 -9.06 -27.44 7.80
CA GLN A 254 -9.08 -28.89 7.72
C GLN A 254 -9.38 -29.52 9.09
N SER A 255 -10.31 -30.47 9.14
CA SER A 255 -10.58 -31.28 10.35
C SER A 255 -9.58 -32.44 10.50
N LEU A 256 -9.61 -33.10 11.65
CA LEU A 256 -8.78 -34.29 11.92
C LEU A 256 -9.16 -35.47 11.02
N GLU A 257 -10.43 -35.57 10.64
CA GLU A 257 -10.98 -36.58 9.73
C GLU A 257 -10.67 -36.27 8.25
N GLY A 258 -10.03 -35.13 7.97
CA GLY A 258 -9.64 -34.72 6.63
C GLY A 258 -10.71 -33.98 5.84
N GLU A 259 -11.81 -33.55 6.47
CA GLU A 259 -12.79 -32.67 5.81
C GLU A 259 -12.20 -31.28 5.60
N TYR A 260 -12.51 -30.67 4.45
CA TYR A 260 -12.06 -29.32 4.10
C TYR A 260 -13.22 -28.34 3.99
N ARG A 261 -13.07 -27.16 4.59
CA ARG A 261 -14.00 -26.04 4.45
C ARG A 261 -13.26 -24.73 4.31
N HIS A 262 -13.96 -23.71 3.82
CA HIS A 262 -13.41 -22.36 3.71
C HIS A 262 -14.40 -21.29 4.15
N ALA A 263 -13.87 -20.15 4.54
CA ALA A 263 -14.58 -18.91 4.78
C ALA A 263 -13.91 -17.78 4.00
N LYS A 264 -14.70 -16.90 3.40
CA LYS A 264 -14.24 -15.75 2.61
C LYS A 264 -14.97 -14.49 3.05
N TYR A 265 -14.27 -13.36 3.04
CA TYR A 265 -14.81 -12.02 3.24
C TYR A 265 -14.36 -11.15 2.07
N ASP A 266 -15.30 -10.51 1.39
CA ASP A 266 -15.05 -9.74 0.16
C ASP A 266 -14.25 -8.44 0.37
N SER A 267 -14.07 -8.02 1.61
CA SER A 267 -13.20 -6.93 2.02
C SER A 267 -12.51 -7.28 3.34
N PHE A 268 -11.23 -6.96 3.45
CA PHE A 268 -10.44 -7.10 4.66
C PHE A 268 -9.33 -6.06 4.70
N TYR A 269 -9.30 -5.33 5.81
CA TYR A 269 -8.14 -4.55 6.20
C TYR A 269 -8.08 -4.39 7.71
N ILE A 270 -6.91 -3.97 8.19
CA ILE A 270 -6.73 -3.58 9.58
C ILE A 270 -6.23 -2.14 9.63
N ASP A 271 -6.49 -1.44 10.73
CA ASP A 271 -5.89 -0.12 10.95
C ASP A 271 -4.44 -0.24 11.45
N ASP A 272 -3.78 0.89 11.68
CA ASP A 272 -2.41 0.96 12.19
C ASP A 272 -2.28 0.61 13.68
N GLU A 273 -1.06 0.64 14.21
CA GLU A 273 -0.78 0.35 15.61
C GLU A 273 -1.43 1.35 16.57
N ASP A 274 -1.49 2.64 16.20
CA ASP A 274 -2.11 3.70 17.00
C ASP A 274 -3.62 3.45 17.17
N SER A 275 -4.23 2.87 16.14
CA SER A 275 -5.62 2.37 16.13
C SER A 275 -5.73 0.91 16.59
N GLN A 276 -4.66 0.36 17.18
CA GLN A 276 -4.56 -0.98 17.75
C GLN A 276 -4.95 -2.10 16.77
N TYR A 277 -4.61 -1.93 15.50
CA TYR A 277 -4.87 -2.88 14.43
C TYR A 277 -6.35 -3.28 14.32
N MET A 278 -7.29 -2.33 14.46
CA MET A 278 -8.73 -2.63 14.40
C MET A 278 -9.10 -3.39 13.12
N LEU A 279 -9.91 -4.45 13.25
CA LEU A 279 -10.32 -5.30 12.13
C LEU A 279 -11.53 -4.73 11.39
N HIS A 280 -11.45 -4.72 10.06
CA HIS A 280 -12.56 -4.41 9.17
C HIS A 280 -12.82 -5.57 8.21
N LEU A 281 -14.08 -6.02 8.15
CA LEU A 281 -14.53 -7.12 7.30
C LEU A 281 -15.74 -6.72 6.46
N GLY A 282 -15.74 -7.20 5.22
CA GLY A 282 -16.89 -7.16 4.32
C GLY A 282 -17.86 -8.33 4.50
N GLN A 283 -18.57 -8.67 3.43
CA GLN A 283 -19.60 -9.72 3.44
C GLN A 283 -18.98 -11.12 3.44
N TYR A 284 -19.53 -11.99 4.29
CA TYR A 284 -19.14 -13.39 4.39
C TYR A 284 -19.70 -14.24 3.24
N ASN A 285 -18.89 -15.17 2.74
CA ASN A 285 -19.29 -16.31 1.93
C ASN A 285 -18.43 -17.54 2.25
N GLY A 286 -18.94 -18.76 2.05
CA GLY A 286 -18.15 -19.98 2.20
C GLY A 286 -18.94 -21.16 2.77
N THR A 287 -18.22 -22.24 3.09
CA THR A 287 -18.80 -23.50 3.59
C THR A 287 -18.58 -23.72 5.08
N ALA A 288 -17.67 -22.97 5.71
CA ALA A 288 -17.30 -23.13 7.12
C ALA A 288 -18.25 -22.44 8.12
N GLY A 289 -19.23 -21.67 7.65
CA GLY A 289 -19.98 -20.71 8.47
C GLY A 289 -19.15 -19.49 8.89
N ASP A 290 -19.82 -18.41 9.28
CA ASP A 290 -19.19 -17.13 9.65
C ASP A 290 -18.60 -17.19 11.07
N GLY A 291 -17.29 -17.46 11.15
CA GLY A 291 -16.59 -17.67 12.43
C GLY A 291 -16.01 -16.42 13.05
N ILE A 292 -15.85 -15.34 12.28
CA ILE A 292 -15.16 -14.11 12.74
C ILE A 292 -15.90 -12.83 12.42
N GLY A 293 -17.08 -12.88 11.78
CA GLY A 293 -17.89 -11.68 11.49
C GLY A 293 -18.27 -10.91 12.76
N ARG A 294 -18.41 -11.58 13.92
CA ARG A 294 -18.60 -10.89 15.21
C ARG A 294 -17.38 -10.05 15.59
N SER A 295 -16.16 -10.43 15.22
CA SER A 295 -14.92 -9.68 15.48
C SER A 295 -14.78 -8.39 14.67
N ASN A 296 -15.68 -8.12 13.71
CA ASN A 296 -15.64 -6.89 12.93
C ASN A 296 -15.76 -5.65 13.84
N GLY A 297 -14.87 -4.67 13.61
CA GLY A 297 -14.71 -3.45 14.40
C GLY A 297 -14.02 -3.64 15.76
N SER A 298 -13.47 -4.82 16.06
CA SER A 298 -12.76 -5.07 17.32
C SER A 298 -11.28 -4.76 17.21
N LEU A 299 -10.71 -4.28 18.32
CA LEU A 299 -9.29 -4.02 18.47
C LEU A 299 -8.50 -5.32 18.68
N PHE A 300 -7.25 -5.35 18.25
CA PHE A 300 -6.38 -6.52 18.49
C PHE A 300 -5.98 -6.59 19.96
N SER A 301 -5.89 -7.81 20.50
CA SER A 301 -5.48 -8.06 21.89
C SER A 301 -4.48 -9.21 21.97
N THR A 302 -3.51 -9.08 22.88
CA THR A 302 -2.45 -10.07 23.18
C THR A 302 -2.35 -10.31 24.67
N MET A 303 -1.52 -11.26 25.11
CA MET A 303 -1.38 -11.62 26.53
C MET A 303 -1.00 -10.45 27.47
N ASP A 304 -0.37 -9.41 26.92
CA ASP A 304 0.19 -8.25 27.62
C ASP A 304 -0.50 -6.92 27.26
N LYS A 305 -1.32 -6.90 26.19
CA LYS A 305 -2.11 -5.73 25.78
C LYS A 305 -3.55 -6.12 25.55
N ASN A 306 -4.40 -5.80 26.51
CA ASN A 306 -5.82 -6.16 26.52
C ASN A 306 -6.64 -4.99 25.97
N SER A 307 -7.18 -5.16 24.77
CA SER A 307 -8.07 -4.21 24.10
C SER A 307 -9.51 -4.73 24.03
N ASP A 308 -9.78 -5.90 24.62
CA ASP A 308 -11.10 -6.52 24.68
C ASP A 308 -11.99 -5.86 25.77
N GLU A 309 -13.31 -5.89 25.55
CA GLU A 309 -14.31 -5.33 26.47
C GLU A 309 -14.38 -6.04 27.83
N ARG A 310 -13.69 -7.18 27.99
CA ARG A 310 -13.70 -8.00 29.22
C ARG A 310 -12.44 -7.82 30.07
N GLY A 311 -11.59 -6.84 29.76
CA GLY A 311 -10.39 -6.52 30.54
C GLY A 311 -9.33 -7.62 30.52
N GLY A 312 -9.16 -8.32 29.39
CA GLY A 312 -8.10 -9.32 29.20
C GLY A 312 -8.49 -10.76 29.47
N ARG A 313 -9.74 -11.01 29.84
CA ARG A 313 -10.22 -12.39 30.04
C ARG A 313 -10.19 -13.21 28.75
N CYS A 314 -10.30 -12.57 27.59
CA CYS A 314 -10.35 -13.30 26.32
C CYS A 314 -8.99 -13.89 25.95
N THR A 315 -7.91 -13.14 26.15
CA THR A 315 -6.54 -13.63 25.87
C THR A 315 -6.19 -14.82 26.77
N GLU A 316 -6.64 -14.83 28.03
CA GLU A 316 -6.47 -15.97 28.95
C GLU A 316 -7.35 -17.19 28.59
N GLU A 317 -8.62 -16.96 28.22
CA GLU A 317 -9.59 -18.00 27.85
C GLU A 317 -9.28 -18.65 26.50
N LYS A 318 -8.66 -17.91 25.56
CA LYS A 318 -8.41 -18.35 24.19
C LYS A 318 -6.94 -18.65 23.91
N ARG A 319 -6.01 -18.19 24.76
CA ARG A 319 -4.57 -18.49 24.68
C ARG A 319 -3.94 -18.16 23.31
N GLY A 320 -4.31 -17.02 22.75
CA GLY A 320 -3.74 -16.47 21.51
C GLY A 320 -3.97 -14.96 21.39
N GLY A 321 -3.35 -14.33 20.40
CA GLY A 321 -3.65 -12.95 20.00
C GLY A 321 -4.73 -12.90 18.91
N TRP A 322 -5.75 -12.06 19.10
CA TRP A 322 -6.87 -11.94 18.17
C TRP A 322 -7.67 -10.65 18.35
N TRP A 323 -8.55 -10.35 17.39
CA TRP A 323 -9.61 -9.35 17.47
C TRP A 323 -10.79 -9.89 18.29
N TYR A 324 -10.65 -9.93 19.61
CA TYR A 324 -11.66 -10.53 20.50
C TYR A 324 -12.89 -9.63 20.71
N LYS A 325 -14.07 -10.25 20.73
CA LYS A 325 -15.35 -9.59 21.05
C LYS A 325 -16.25 -10.46 21.93
N ASP A 326 -15.99 -10.43 23.22
CA ASP A 326 -16.72 -11.17 24.26
C ASP A 326 -17.01 -12.66 23.94
N CYS A 327 -16.03 -13.54 23.73
CA CYS A 327 -14.66 -13.33 23.24
C CYS A 327 -14.57 -13.63 21.73
N GLY A 328 -15.70 -13.60 21.02
CA GLY A 328 -15.82 -14.10 19.65
C GLY A 328 -16.08 -15.60 19.59
N PHE A 329 -16.40 -16.09 18.39
CA PHE A 329 -16.80 -17.47 18.15
C PHE A 329 -15.59 -18.39 17.97
N SER A 330 -14.82 -18.16 16.90
CA SER A 330 -13.66 -18.97 16.54
C SER A 330 -12.38 -18.53 17.24
N ASN A 331 -11.34 -19.38 17.20
CA ASN A 331 -10.02 -19.09 17.76
C ASN A 331 -8.87 -19.59 16.86
N PRO A 332 -8.62 -18.93 15.71
CA PRO A 332 -7.58 -19.36 14.75
C PRO A 332 -6.16 -19.40 15.33
N ASN A 333 -5.88 -18.52 16.28
CA ASN A 333 -4.57 -18.40 16.93
C ASN A 333 -4.51 -19.15 18.28
N GLY A 334 -5.49 -20.02 18.54
CA GLY A 334 -5.50 -20.86 19.72
C GLY A 334 -4.37 -21.88 19.77
N VAL A 335 -4.40 -22.67 20.84
CA VAL A 335 -3.46 -23.76 21.11
C VAL A 335 -3.61 -24.84 20.04
N ASN A 336 -2.52 -25.14 19.34
CA ASN A 336 -2.46 -26.20 18.34
C ASN A 336 -2.18 -27.56 19.01
N GLN A 337 -3.24 -28.17 19.52
CA GLN A 337 -3.25 -29.50 20.12
C GLN A 337 -4.36 -30.34 19.47
N PRO A 338 -4.08 -31.02 18.33
CA PRO A 338 -5.08 -31.79 17.60
C PRO A 338 -5.63 -32.99 18.40
N GLU A 339 -4.94 -33.42 19.45
CA GLU A 339 -5.37 -34.49 20.36
C GLU A 339 -6.14 -33.97 21.59
N ALA A 340 -6.31 -32.65 21.73
CA ALA A 340 -7.03 -32.06 22.84
C ALA A 340 -8.55 -32.31 22.73
N MET A 341 -9.22 -32.32 23.88
CA MET A 341 -10.68 -32.31 23.94
C MET A 341 -11.25 -30.95 23.49
N ASP A 342 -12.55 -30.90 23.18
CA ASP A 342 -13.35 -29.68 22.94
C ASP A 342 -13.04 -28.61 24.01
N ASP A 343 -12.23 -27.62 23.65
CA ASP A 343 -11.77 -26.53 24.53
C ASP A 343 -11.70 -25.23 23.72
N LYS A 344 -12.27 -24.16 24.27
CA LYS A 344 -12.24 -22.81 23.68
C LYS A 344 -10.82 -22.31 23.37
N LYS A 345 -9.82 -22.82 24.11
CA LYS A 345 -8.39 -22.54 23.89
C LYS A 345 -7.84 -23.18 22.64
N SER A 346 -8.44 -24.27 22.16
CA SER A 346 -7.98 -24.99 20.98
C SER A 346 -8.07 -24.10 19.75
N MET A 347 -7.22 -24.39 18.77
CA MET A 347 -7.34 -23.83 17.43
C MET A 347 -8.63 -24.32 16.77
N ASN A 348 -9.67 -23.49 16.72
CA ASN A 348 -11.03 -23.94 16.35
C ASN A 348 -11.77 -22.97 15.43
N TRP A 349 -12.81 -23.50 14.75
CA TRP A 349 -13.78 -22.73 13.98
C TRP A 349 -15.22 -23.06 14.40
N TYR A 350 -15.79 -22.21 15.23
CA TYR A 350 -17.02 -22.52 15.98
C TYR A 350 -18.27 -22.83 15.14
N PRO A 351 -18.59 -22.09 14.06
CA PRO A 351 -19.78 -22.39 13.26
C PRO A 351 -19.76 -23.76 12.58
N TRP A 352 -18.56 -24.33 12.37
CA TRP A 352 -18.42 -25.63 11.75
C TRP A 352 -18.33 -26.74 12.81
N PHE A 353 -17.38 -26.64 13.72
CA PHE A 353 -17.03 -27.75 14.62
C PHE A 353 -16.90 -27.31 16.09
N LYS A 354 -17.59 -26.22 16.47
CA LYS A 354 -17.58 -25.69 17.85
C LYS A 354 -16.13 -25.47 18.33
N TYR A 355 -15.72 -26.02 19.48
CA TYR A 355 -14.35 -25.87 19.96
C TYR A 355 -13.51 -27.14 19.78
N GLU A 356 -13.95 -28.05 18.91
CA GLU A 356 -13.13 -29.16 18.45
C GLU A 356 -11.88 -28.61 17.70
N PRO A 357 -10.69 -29.18 17.95
CA PRO A 357 -9.47 -28.74 17.31
C PRO A 357 -9.48 -28.96 15.79
N LEU A 358 -8.98 -27.98 15.05
CA LEU A 358 -8.64 -28.14 13.63
C LEU A 358 -7.30 -28.84 13.46
N LEU A 359 -7.14 -29.60 12.38
CA LEU A 359 -5.85 -30.14 11.96
C LEU A 359 -4.98 -29.07 11.31
N LYS A 360 -5.59 -28.21 10.47
CA LYS A 360 -4.90 -27.17 9.72
C LYS A 360 -5.81 -25.94 9.58
N ILE A 361 -5.21 -24.76 9.65
CA ILE A 361 -5.84 -23.49 9.26
C ILE A 361 -4.81 -22.61 8.56
N GLU A 362 -5.23 -21.97 7.48
CA GLU A 362 -4.47 -20.90 6.81
C GLU A 362 -5.36 -19.67 6.66
N MET A 363 -4.81 -18.50 6.97
CA MET A 363 -5.39 -17.19 6.69
C MET A 363 -4.60 -16.56 5.55
N LYS A 364 -5.27 -16.16 4.48
CA LYS A 364 -4.63 -15.63 3.27
C LYS A 364 -5.44 -14.51 2.64
N ILE A 365 -4.75 -13.57 2.01
CA ILE A 365 -5.35 -12.39 1.37
C ILE A 365 -4.98 -12.34 -0.11
N ARG A 366 -5.86 -11.77 -0.94
CA ARG A 366 -5.61 -11.54 -2.36
C ARG A 366 -6.28 -10.25 -2.79
N ALA A 367 -5.61 -9.45 -3.62
CA ALA A 367 -6.20 -8.28 -4.23
C ALA A 367 -7.44 -8.66 -5.06
N PHE A 368 -8.45 -7.79 -5.08
CA PHE A 368 -9.70 -8.05 -5.82
C PHE A 368 -9.52 -8.03 -7.34
#